data_AF-A0A0D6LSU7-F1
#
_entry.id   AF-A0A0D6LSU7-F1
#
_cell.length_a   1.000
_cell.length_b   1.000
_cell.length_c   1.000
_cell.angle_alpha   90.00
_cell.angle_beta   90.00
_cell.angle_gamma   90.00
#
_symmetry.space_group_name_H-M   'P 1'
#
loop_
_entity.id
_entity.type
_entity.pdbx_description
1 polymer ?
#
loop_
_entity_poly.entity_id
_entity_poly.type
_entity_poly.pdbx_seq_one_letter_code
_entity_poly.pdbx_strand_id
1 'polypeptide(L)'
;MTATAPSTSEDGTVTASNTTYSIAVRTSAVENAETAAFVFVQLIDEAGNKTDRMKLKCSLTHRKKYQRGHSDLFLLVDQPYLGRLKQIEVMHVVKDSMYDTILGFP
;
A
#
# COMPACT_ATOMS: atom_id res chain seq x y z
N MET A 1 2.68 -47.72 -34.34
CA MET A 1 1.96 -46.43 -34.32
C MET A 1 2.17 -45.83 -32.95
N THR A 2 2.96 -44.77 -32.93
CA THR A 2 3.40 -43.97 -31.78
C THR A 2 2.24 -43.16 -31.19
N ALA A 3 2.18 -43.06 -29.87
CA ALA A 3 1.52 -41.96 -29.19
C ALA A 3 2.24 -41.68 -27.86
N THR A 4 3.25 -40.83 -27.95
CA THR A 4 3.86 -40.10 -26.83
C THR A 4 2.78 -39.22 -26.19
N ALA A 5 2.50 -39.42 -24.90
CA ALA A 5 1.71 -38.48 -24.12
C ALA A 5 2.63 -37.34 -23.61
N PRO A 6 2.14 -36.09 -23.58
CA PRO A 6 2.97 -34.91 -23.34
C PRO A 6 3.40 -34.76 -21.88
N SER A 7 4.62 -34.28 -21.71
CA SER A 7 5.16 -33.71 -20.49
C SER A 7 4.46 -32.37 -20.18
N THR A 8 3.54 -32.34 -19.23
CA THR A 8 3.11 -31.08 -18.64
C THR A 8 4.10 -30.72 -17.55
N SER A 9 5.08 -29.90 -17.93
CA SER A 9 5.86 -29.11 -17.00
C SER A 9 4.92 -28.10 -16.37
N GLU A 10 4.42 -28.41 -15.17
CA GLU A 10 3.84 -27.41 -14.29
C GLU A 10 4.98 -26.56 -13.74
N ASP A 11 5.46 -25.61 -14.56
CA ASP A 11 6.04 -24.38 -14.01
C ASP A 11 4.87 -23.63 -13.36
N GLY A 12 4.60 -24.00 -12.11
CA GLY A 12 3.65 -23.32 -11.25
C GLY A 12 4.18 -21.92 -10.95
N THR A 13 3.98 -20.99 -11.89
CA THR A 13 4.05 -19.57 -11.61
C THR A 13 3.09 -19.33 -10.45
N VAL A 14 3.63 -19.14 -9.25
CA VAL A 14 2.86 -18.90 -8.02
C VAL A 14 1.90 -17.78 -8.33
N THR A 15 0.62 -18.10 -8.47
CA THR A 15 -0.46 -17.15 -8.63
C THR A 15 -0.44 -16.29 -7.38
N ALA A 16 0.20 -15.11 -7.47
CA ALA A 16 0.22 -14.12 -6.41
C ALA A 16 -1.24 -13.83 -6.09
N SER A 17 -1.73 -14.37 -4.97
CA SER A 17 -3.07 -14.10 -4.50
C SER A 17 -3.05 -12.64 -4.05
N ASN A 18 -3.78 -11.79 -4.77
CA ASN A 18 -3.93 -10.41 -4.33
C ASN A 18 -4.83 -10.37 -3.10
N THR A 19 -4.45 -9.54 -2.13
CA THR A 19 -5.14 -9.37 -0.86
C THR A 19 -5.40 -7.89 -0.60
N THR A 20 -6.28 -7.63 0.37
CA THR A 20 -6.61 -6.28 0.81
C THR A 20 -6.11 -6.07 2.23
N TYR A 21 -5.34 -5.00 2.45
CA TYR A 21 -4.87 -4.63 3.79
C TYR A 21 -5.65 -3.45 4.34
N SER A 22 -6.11 -3.57 5.58
CA SER A 22 -6.68 -2.46 6.34
C SER A 22 -5.60 -1.75 7.14
N ILE A 23 -5.40 -0.45 6.90
CA ILE A 23 -4.44 0.39 7.60
C ILE A 23 -5.19 1.46 8.39
N ALA A 24 -5.06 1.42 9.71
CA ALA A 24 -5.57 2.45 10.60
C ALA A 24 -4.45 3.42 10.96
N VAL A 25 -4.61 4.68 10.58
CA VAL A 25 -3.68 5.76 10.92
C VAL A 25 -4.31 6.59 12.03
N ARG A 26 -3.66 6.65 13.19
CA ARG A 26 -4.09 7.49 14.31
C ARG A 26 -3.22 8.73 14.40
N THR A 27 -3.82 9.89 14.19
CA THR A 27 -3.13 11.18 14.35
C THR A 27 -3.26 11.64 15.80
N SER A 28 -2.16 12.09 16.40
CA SER A 28 -2.14 12.48 17.81
C SER A 28 -3.02 13.72 18.07
N ALA A 29 -3.43 13.90 19.32
CA ALA A 29 -4.22 15.05 19.77
C ALA A 29 -3.33 16.25 20.17
N VAL A 30 -2.07 16.27 19.74
CA VAL A 30 -1.12 17.36 20.01
C VAL A 30 -1.35 18.49 19.02
N GLU A 31 -1.04 19.73 19.40
CA GLU A 31 -1.08 20.87 18.49
C GLU A 31 -0.16 20.65 17.28
N ASN A 32 -0.61 21.08 16.10
CA ASN A 32 0.11 20.93 14.82
C ASN A 32 0.42 19.49 14.39
N ALA A 33 -0.25 18.48 14.97
CA ALA A 33 -0.10 17.08 14.55
C ALA A 33 -0.83 16.75 13.22
N GLU A 34 -1.60 17.68 12.68
CA GLU A 34 -2.35 17.49 11.44
C GLU A 34 -1.49 17.67 10.19
N THR A 35 -1.90 17.05 9.08
CA THR A 35 -1.19 17.24 7.81
C THR A 35 -2.12 17.21 6.59
N ALA A 36 -1.78 18.01 5.57
CA ALA A 36 -2.43 18.00 4.26
C ALA A 36 -1.55 17.35 3.16
N ALA A 37 -0.40 16.81 3.56
CA ALA A 37 0.58 16.16 2.71
C ALA A 37 0.06 14.84 2.14
N PHE A 38 0.79 14.29 1.17
CA PHE A 38 0.58 12.94 0.69
C PHE A 38 1.34 11.96 1.57
N VAL A 39 0.61 11.00 2.14
CA VAL A 39 1.20 9.89 2.88
C VAL A 39 1.16 8.66 1.98
N PHE A 40 2.32 8.02 1.83
CA PHE A 40 2.46 6.74 1.18
C PHE A 40 2.86 5.69 2.18
N VAL A 41 2.45 4.46 1.93
CA VAL A 41 2.77 3.32 2.78
C VAL A 41 3.19 2.14 1.93
N GLN A 42 4.12 1.36 2.46
CA GLN A 42 4.57 0.10 1.87
C GLN A 42 4.73 -0.92 3.00
N LEU A 43 4.13 -2.09 2.84
CA LEU A 43 4.21 -3.18 3.81
C LEU A 43 5.34 -4.13 3.40
N ILE A 44 6.04 -4.67 4.39
CA ILE A 44 7.17 -5.59 4.20
C ILE A 44 6.99 -6.79 5.10
N ASP A 45 7.12 -7.99 4.56
CA ASP A 45 7.03 -9.24 5.32
C ASP A 45 8.38 -9.71 5.89
N GLU A 46 8.34 -10.79 6.68
CA GLU A 46 9.56 -11.39 7.24
C GLU A 46 10.54 -11.92 6.19
N ALA A 47 10.04 -12.32 5.01
CA ALA A 47 10.83 -12.82 3.90
C ALA A 47 11.46 -11.69 3.05
N GLY A 48 11.07 -10.44 3.29
CA GLY A 48 11.53 -9.27 2.55
C GLY A 48 10.69 -8.93 1.33
N ASN A 49 9.57 -9.62 1.10
CA ASN A 49 8.61 -9.23 0.06
C ASN A 49 7.92 -7.93 0.46
N LYS A 50 7.62 -7.10 -0.54
CA LYS A 50 7.03 -5.78 -0.33
C LYS A 50 5.73 -5.65 -1.12
N THR A 51 4.76 -4.92 -0.58
CA THR A 51 3.62 -4.45 -1.38
C THR A 51 4.04 -3.32 -2.33
N ASP A 52 3.14 -2.91 -3.20
CA ASP A 52 3.32 -1.65 -3.92
C ASP A 52 3.27 -0.47 -2.95
N ARG A 53 3.97 0.61 -3.32
CA ARG A 53 3.94 1.86 -2.57
C ARG A 53 2.64 2.58 -2.87
N MET A 54 1.64 2.41 -2.00
CA MET A 54 0.33 3.01 -2.19
C MET A 54 0.18 4.34 -1.48
N LYS A 55 -0.46 5.29 -2.17
CA LYS A 55 -0.88 6.57 -1.61
C LYS A 55 -2.19 6.41 -0.85
N LEU A 56 -2.21 6.87 0.41
CA LEU A 56 -3.41 6.89 1.24
C LEU A 56 -4.34 8.06 0.81
N LYS A 57 -5.06 7.86 -0.30
CA LYS A 57 -5.88 8.90 -0.96
C LYS A 57 -7.23 9.10 -0.26
N CYS A 58 -7.94 8.03 0.04
CA CYS A 58 -9.31 8.07 0.55
C CYS A 58 -9.38 7.32 1.88
N SER A 59 -9.74 8.02 2.95
CA SER A 59 -10.10 7.35 4.19
C SER A 59 -11.58 6.96 4.14
N LEU A 60 -11.90 5.80 4.71
CA LEU A 60 -13.27 5.31 4.85
C LEU A 60 -14.03 6.03 5.97
N THR A 61 -13.32 6.53 6.99
CA THR A 61 -13.94 7.10 8.20
C THR A 61 -14.12 8.61 8.11
N HIS A 62 -13.16 9.33 7.53
CA HIS A 62 -13.21 10.79 7.47
C HIS A 62 -12.89 11.35 6.09
N ARG A 63 -13.65 12.37 5.66
CA ARG A 63 -13.40 13.09 4.40
C ARG A 63 -12.09 13.89 4.43
N LYS A 64 -11.79 14.52 5.57
CA LYS A 64 -10.53 15.21 5.83
C LYS A 64 -9.65 14.28 6.67
N LYS A 65 -8.61 13.76 6.03
CA LYS A 65 -7.64 12.82 6.60
C LYS A 65 -6.54 13.53 7.38
N TYR A 66 -5.90 12.80 8.28
CA TYR A 66 -4.80 13.21 9.16
C TYR A 66 -5.12 14.44 10.01
N GLN A 67 -6.30 14.43 10.62
CA GLN A 67 -6.75 15.49 11.52
C GLN A 67 -6.38 15.16 12.96
N ARG A 68 -6.10 16.20 13.76
CA ARG A 68 -5.73 16.05 15.17
C ARG A 68 -6.75 15.19 15.93
N GLY A 69 -6.28 14.14 16.59
CA GLY A 69 -7.12 13.21 17.36
C GLY A 69 -7.98 12.24 16.54
N HIS A 70 -7.90 12.27 15.20
CA HIS A 70 -8.67 11.37 14.35
C HIS A 70 -7.97 10.01 14.16
N SER A 71 -8.79 9.00 13.90
CA SER A 71 -8.35 7.68 13.42
C SER A 71 -8.91 7.43 12.03
N ASP A 72 -8.04 7.47 11.04
CA ASP A 72 -8.40 7.32 9.63
C ASP A 72 -8.14 5.88 9.18
N LEU A 73 -9.17 5.22 8.67
CA LEU A 73 -9.05 3.87 8.10
C LEU A 73 -8.84 3.94 6.59
N PHE A 74 -7.87 3.20 6.08
CA PHE A 74 -7.55 3.07 4.66
C PHE A 74 -7.54 1.60 4.25
N LEU A 75 -7.91 1.33 3.00
CA LEU A 75 -7.79 0.01 2.39
C LEU A 75 -6.79 0.05 1.25
N LEU A 76 -5.81 -0.83 1.31
CA LEU A 76 -4.91 -1.12 0.20
C LEU A 76 -5.47 -2.35 -0.51
N VAL A 77 -6.18 -2.11 -1.60
CA VAL A 77 -6.74 -3.17 -2.43
C VAL A 77 -5.71 -3.67 -3.44
N ASP A 78 -5.91 -4.90 -3.91
CA ASP A 78 -5.13 -5.47 -5.00
C ASP A 78 -3.62 -5.51 -4.74
N GLN A 79 -3.22 -5.83 -3.51
CA GLN A 79 -1.81 -5.91 -3.10
C GLN A 79 -1.34 -7.36 -3.06
N PRO A 80 -0.05 -7.64 -3.32
CA PRO A 80 0.45 -8.99 -3.18
C PRO A 80 0.22 -9.51 -1.76
N TYR A 81 -0.22 -10.77 -1.66
CA TYR A 81 -0.27 -11.45 -0.38
C TYR A 81 1.12 -11.53 0.24
N LEU A 82 1.24 -10.92 1.41
CA LEU A 82 2.38 -10.96 2.27
C LEU A 82 2.04 -11.94 3.41
N GLY A 83 3.06 -12.67 3.86
CA GLY A 83 2.93 -13.51 5.03
C GLY A 83 2.87 -12.68 6.32
N ARG A 84 3.71 -13.03 7.29
CA ARG A 84 3.83 -12.23 8.52
C ARG A 84 4.51 -10.91 8.21
N LEU A 85 3.80 -9.81 8.45
CA LEU A 85 4.34 -8.46 8.31
C LEU A 85 5.44 -8.23 9.35
N LYS A 86 6.58 -7.73 8.89
CA LYS A 86 7.74 -7.41 9.72
C LYS A 86 7.93 -5.91 9.89
N GLN A 87 7.67 -5.14 8.83
CA GLN A 87 7.93 -3.70 8.80
C GLN A 87 6.90 -2.97 7.94
N ILE A 88 6.68 -1.71 8.28
CA ILE A 88 5.87 -0.78 7.50
C ILE A 88 6.73 0.45 7.24
N GLU A 89 6.88 0.82 5.98
CA GLU A 89 7.50 2.07 5.58
C GLU A 89 6.41 3.12 5.35
N VAL A 90 6.56 4.28 6.00
CA VAL A 90 5.65 5.42 5.86
C VAL A 90 6.42 6.60 5.30
N MET A 91 5.93 7.17 4.21
CA MET A 91 6.57 8.29 3.53
C MET A 91 5.64 9.51 3.53
N HIS A 92 6.17 10.64 3.97
CA HIS A 92 5.47 11.92 4.04
C HIS A 92 6.00 12.84 2.94
N VAL A 93 5.15 13.16 1.96
CA VAL A 93 5.51 13.98 0.80
C VAL A 93 4.65 15.23 0.83
N VAL A 94 5.30 16.38 1.04
CA VAL A 94 4.66 17.70 1.02
C VAL A 94 3.98 17.94 -0.34
N LYS A 95 3.00 18.83 -0.38
CA LYS A 95 2.38 19.31 -1.63
C LYS A 95 2.99 20.66 -2.04
N ASP A 96 4.18 20.64 -2.62
CA ASP A 96 4.62 21.53 -3.70
C ASP A 96 3.58 21.56 -4.81
N SER A 97 2.93 22.70 -5.02
CA SER A 97 2.27 23.01 -6.28
C SER A 97 3.19 22.86 -7.50
N MET A 98 4.51 22.74 -7.32
CA MET A 98 5.47 22.48 -8.39
C MET A 98 5.62 20.98 -8.74
N TYR A 99 5.35 20.06 -7.81
CA TYR A 99 5.57 18.62 -8.04
C TYR A 99 4.48 17.98 -8.90
N ASP A 100 3.30 18.58 -8.93
CA ASP A 100 2.15 18.13 -9.72
C ASP A 100 2.38 18.35 -11.23
N THR A 101 3.24 19.32 -11.60
CA THR A 101 3.55 19.65 -12.99
C THR A 101 4.83 18.99 -13.51
N ILE A 102 5.81 18.72 -12.63
CA ILE A 102 7.17 18.37 -13.09
C ILE A 102 7.42 16.85 -13.11
N LEU A 103 6.73 16.05 -12.30
CA LEU A 103 7.06 14.62 -12.17
C LEU A 103 6.18 13.66 -12.95
N GLY A 104 5.25 14.15 -13.78
CA GLY A 104 4.57 13.39 -14.85
C GLY A 104 4.64 11.87 -14.72
N PHE A 105 4.06 11.33 -13.63
CA PHE A 105 3.93 9.89 -13.49
C PHE A 105 2.73 9.49 -14.35
N PRO A 106 2.85 8.50 -15.26
CA PRO A 106 1.77 8.07 -16.14
C PRO A 106 0.53 7.60 -15.35
#